data_AF-A0A8G2DXT5-F1
#
_entry.id   AF-A0A8G2DXT5-F1
#
_cell.length_a   1.000
_cell.length_b   1.000
_cell.length_c   1.000
_cell.angle_alpha   90.00
_cell.angle_beta   90.00
_cell.angle_gamma   90.00
#
_symmetry.space_group_name_H-M   'P 1'
#
loop_
_entity.id
_entity.type
_entity.pdbx_description
1 polymer ?
#
loop_
_entity_poly.entity_id
_entity_poly.type
_entity_poly.pdbx_seq_one_letter_code
_entity_poly.pdbx_strand_id
1 'polypeptide(L)'
;MLVVHSMDRLARNLDDLRKLVQSLTRQGIRIEFVKESLSFTGEDSPMANLMLSVMGAFAEFERALIRERQREGIALAKQRGAYRGRKRSLSDEKLAELHCRVAAGERKAVIARDLGISRETLYQYLRVVA
;
A
#
# COMPACT_ATOMS: atom_id res chain seq x y z
N MET A 1 23.07 -0.19 -26.18
CA MET A 1 23.51 0.33 -24.86
C MET A 1 22.36 1.13 -24.27
N LEU A 2 22.03 0.91 -23.00
CA LEU A 2 20.99 1.60 -22.25
C LEU A 2 21.62 2.42 -21.14
N VAL A 3 21.45 3.74 -21.17
CA VAL A 3 21.94 4.64 -20.11
C VAL A 3 20.74 5.07 -19.29
N VAL A 4 20.82 4.86 -17.98
CA VAL A 4 19.78 5.22 -17.02
C VAL A 4 20.38 6.11 -15.97
N HIS A 5 19.67 7.17 -15.60
CA HIS A 5 20.15 8.10 -14.58
C HIS A 5 20.34 7.41 -13.21
N SER A 6 19.41 6.55 -12.79
CA SER A 6 19.49 5.83 -11.52
C SER A 6 18.66 4.54 -11.49
N MET A 7 18.98 3.62 -10.58
CA MET A 7 18.30 2.32 -10.46
C MET A 7 16.79 2.43 -10.19
N ASP A 8 16.38 3.40 -9.38
CA ASP A 8 14.97 3.65 -9.02
C ASP A 8 14.11 4.07 -10.22
N ARG A 9 14.74 4.57 -11.29
CA ARG A 9 14.05 4.92 -12.54
C ARG A 9 13.87 3.74 -13.47
N LEU A 10 14.67 2.68 -13.31
CA LEU A 10 14.56 1.47 -14.12
C LEU A 10 13.53 0.50 -13.53
N ALA A 11 13.44 0.40 -12.20
CA ALA A 11 12.60 -0.62 -11.55
C ALA A 11 11.97 -0.12 -10.24
N ARG A 12 10.77 -0.63 -9.94
CA ARG A 12 10.01 -0.26 -8.71
C ARG A 12 10.45 -1.02 -7.47
N ASN A 13 11.13 -2.14 -7.67
CA ASN A 13 11.68 -2.97 -6.62
C ASN A 13 12.91 -3.72 -7.14
N LEU A 14 13.64 -4.36 -6.25
CA LEU A 14 14.95 -4.89 -6.59
C LEU A 14 14.89 -6.25 -7.28
N ASP A 15 13.84 -7.05 -7.04
CA ASP A 15 13.59 -8.26 -7.81
C ASP A 15 13.32 -7.93 -9.30
N ASP A 16 12.53 -6.89 -9.53
CA ASP A 16 12.24 -6.32 -10.85
C ASP A 16 13.52 -5.78 -11.51
N LEU A 17 14.34 -5.03 -10.75
CA LEU A 17 15.64 -4.55 -11.23
C LEU A 17 16.55 -5.70 -11.68
N ARG A 18 16.68 -6.74 -10.85
CA ARG A 18 17.51 -7.91 -11.15
C ARG A 18 17.04 -8.61 -12.42
N LYS A 19 15.73 -8.83 -12.56
CA LYS A 19 15.13 -9.49 -13.74
C LYS A 19 15.36 -8.67 -15.00
N LEU A 20 15.15 -7.36 -14.94
CA LEU A 20 15.36 -6.46 -16.07
C LEU A 20 16.83 -6.43 -16.50
N VAL A 21 17.74 -6.27 -15.55
CA VAL A 21 19.18 -6.27 -15.83
C VAL A 21 19.60 -7.60 -16.46
N GLN A 22 19.21 -8.74 -15.88
CA GLN A 22 19.53 -10.07 -16.43
C GLN A 22 18.95 -10.30 -17.83
N SER A 23 17.71 -9.87 -18.08
CA SER A 23 17.07 -10.03 -19.39
C SER A 23 17.80 -9.22 -20.47
N LEU A 24 18.14 -7.97 -20.15
CA LEU A 24 18.80 -7.05 -21.08
C LEU A 24 20.27 -7.46 -21.33
N THR A 25 21.01 -7.85 -20.29
CA THR A 25 22.40 -8.31 -20.44
C THR A 25 22.48 -9.61 -21.24
N ARG A 26 21.53 -10.55 -21.07
CA ARG A 26 21.39 -11.75 -21.92
C ARG A 26 21.16 -11.43 -23.40
N GLN A 27 20.54 -10.29 -23.70
CA GLN A 27 20.37 -9.80 -25.07
C GLN A 27 21.61 -9.06 -25.59
N GLY A 28 22.71 -9.03 -24.83
CA GLY A 28 23.93 -8.29 -25.17
C GLY A 28 23.82 -6.77 -24.93
N ILE A 29 22.76 -6.32 -24.24
CA ILE A 29 22.55 -4.89 -23.97
C ILE A 29 23.36 -4.50 -22.73
N ARG A 30 24.36 -3.64 -22.92
CA ARG A 30 25.05 -2.95 -21.83
C ARG A 30 24.12 -1.93 -21.17
N ILE A 31 24.01 -1.98 -19.84
CA ILE A 31 23.29 -1.01 -19.02
C ILE A 31 24.28 -0.19 -18.21
N GLU A 32 24.09 1.12 -18.14
CA GLU A 32 24.88 2.02 -17.32
C GLU A 32 23.97 2.86 -16.43
N PHE A 33 24.27 2.89 -15.13
CA PHE A 33 23.61 3.70 -14.13
C PHE A 33 24.52 4.86 -13.73
N VAL A 34 24.11 6.08 -14.09
CA VAL A 34 24.93 7.30 -13.91
C VAL A 34 25.12 7.65 -12.44
N LYS A 35 24.04 7.61 -11.65
CA LYS A 35 24.05 8.00 -10.23
C LYS A 35 24.83 7.02 -9.36
N GLU A 36 24.71 5.73 -9.65
CA GLU A 36 25.38 4.66 -8.90
C GLU A 36 26.77 4.32 -9.45
N SER A 37 27.16 4.90 -10.60
CA SER A 37 28.42 4.59 -11.31
C SER A 37 28.61 3.10 -11.56
N LEU A 38 27.51 2.40 -11.90
CA LEU A 38 27.49 0.96 -12.11
C LEU A 38 27.20 0.63 -13.57
N SER A 39 27.95 -0.31 -14.13
CA SER A 39 27.70 -0.83 -15.48
C SER A 39 27.52 -2.34 -15.48
N PHE A 40 26.50 -2.79 -16.18
CA PHE A 40 26.19 -4.20 -16.39
C PHE A 40 26.38 -4.53 -17.86
N THR A 41 27.25 -5.49 -18.15
CA THR A 41 27.54 -5.97 -19.51
C THR A 41 26.97 -7.38 -19.70
N GLY A 42 26.82 -7.79 -20.96
CA GLY A 42 26.44 -9.17 -21.31
C GLY A 42 27.54 -10.21 -21.05
N GLU A 43 28.75 -9.76 -20.74
CA GLU A 43 29.77 -10.60 -20.14
C GLU A 43 29.39 -10.81 -18.67
N ASP A 44 29.09 -12.05 -18.29
CA ASP A 44 28.80 -12.44 -16.91
C ASP A 44 29.91 -11.90 -16.01
N SER A 45 29.64 -10.81 -15.30
CA SER A 45 30.48 -10.32 -14.22
C SER A 45 29.87 -10.83 -12.92
N PRO A 46 30.46 -11.88 -12.30
CA PRO A 46 30.01 -12.37 -10.99
C PRO A 46 29.94 -11.25 -9.95
N MET A 47 30.82 -10.24 -10.08
CA MET A 47 30.85 -9.07 -9.20
C MET A 47 29.63 -8.18 -9.38
N ALA A 48 29.18 -7.94 -10.62
CA ALA A 48 27.99 -7.15 -10.90
C ALA A 48 26.73 -7.85 -10.37
N ASN A 49 26.63 -9.17 -10.55
CA ASN A 49 25.55 -9.98 -9.99
C ASN A 49 25.55 -10.01 -8.46
N LEU A 50 26.73 -10.10 -7.83
CA LEU A 50 26.89 -10.00 -6.38
C LEU A 50 26.43 -8.62 -5.87
N MET A 51 26.87 -7.54 -6.52
CA MET A 51 26.52 -6.17 -6.13
C MET A 51 25.01 -5.95 -6.20
N LEU A 52 24.34 -6.39 -7.27
CA LEU A 52 22.88 -6.37 -7.36
C LEU A 52 22.22 -7.15 -6.22
N SER A 53 22.75 -8.33 -5.91
CA SER A 53 22.18 -9.18 -4.84
C SER A 53 22.32 -8.53 -3.46
N VAL A 54 23.47 -7.90 -3.18
CA VAL A 54 23.73 -7.18 -1.93
C VAL A 54 22.84 -5.95 -1.80
N MET A 55 22.71 -5.15 -2.87
CA MET A 55 21.78 -4.01 -2.88
C MET A 55 20.34 -4.48 -2.66
N GLY A 56 19.97 -5.64 -3.21
CA GLY A 56 18.72 -6.35 -2.97
C GLY A 56 18.44 -6.61 -1.51
N ALA A 57 19.35 -7.33 -0.88
CA ALA A 57 19.26 -7.66 0.54
C ALA A 57 19.18 -6.40 1.41
N PHE A 58 19.93 -5.35 1.07
CA PHE A 58 19.92 -4.09 1.82
C PHE A 58 18.59 -3.35 1.72
N ALA A 59 18.00 -3.27 0.52
CA ALA A 59 16.70 -2.63 0.32
C ALA A 59 15.56 -3.39 1.04
N GLU A 60 15.62 -4.73 1.07
CA GLU A 60 14.68 -5.55 1.84
C GLU A 60 14.85 -5.35 3.34
N PHE A 61 16.09 -5.28 3.82
CA PHE A 61 16.44 -5.00 5.20
C PHE A 61 15.90 -3.64 5.67
N GLU A 62 16.13 -2.56 4.90
CA GLU A 62 15.59 -1.23 5.22
C GLU A 62 14.06 -1.24 5.27
N ARG A 63 13.40 -1.89 4.30
CA ARG A 63 11.93 -2.04 4.30
C ARG A 63 11.44 -2.80 5.52
N ALA A 64 12.16 -3.82 5.98
CA ALA A 64 11.83 -4.56 7.18
C ALA A 64 11.93 -3.68 8.43
N LEU A 65 13.03 -2.93 8.58
CA LEU A 65 13.24 -1.99 9.68
C LEU A 65 12.17 -0.88 9.74
N ILE A 66 11.79 -0.31 8.59
CA ILE A 66 10.72 0.70 8.54
C ILE A 66 9.39 0.12 9.05
N ARG A 67 9.05 -1.11 8.62
CA ARG A 67 7.83 -1.79 9.07
C ARG A 67 7.86 -2.14 10.55
N GLU A 68 9.03 -2.53 11.07
CA GLU A 68 9.22 -2.80 12.49
C GLU A 68 8.94 -1.56 13.34
N ARG A 69 9.60 -0.44 13.03
CA ARG A 69 9.35 0.86 13.69
C ARG A 69 7.89 1.31 13.56
N GLN A 70 7.28 1.07 12.41
CA GLN A 70 5.85 1.37 12.22
C GLN A 70 4.98 0.53 13.16
N ARG A 71 5.26 -0.77 13.31
CA ARG A 71 4.51 -1.65 14.23
C ARG A 71 4.67 -1.20 15.67
N GLU A 72 5.87 -0.83 16.09
CA GLU A 72 6.13 -0.27 17.42
C GLU A 72 5.32 1.01 17.66
N GLY A 73 5.34 1.94 16.69
CA GLY A 73 4.53 3.16 16.74
C GLY A 73 3.03 2.88 16.82
N ILE A 74 2.54 1.92 16.03
CA ILE A 74 1.14 1.46 16.08
C ILE A 74 0.81 0.86 17.45
N ALA A 75 1.69 0.05 18.03
CA ALA A 75 1.48 -0.56 19.35
C ALA A 75 1.35 0.51 20.45
N LEU A 76 2.24 1.50 20.46
CA LEU A 76 2.18 2.64 21.37
C LEU A 76 0.90 3.47 21.16
N ALA A 77 0.53 3.74 19.91
CA ALA A 77 -0.70 4.47 19.59
C ALA A 77 -1.97 3.69 19.98
N LYS A 78 -1.97 2.36 19.88
CA LYS A 78 -3.05 1.49 20.38
C LYS A 78 -3.14 1.54 21.91
N GLN A 79 -2.02 1.44 22.63
CA GLN A 79 -2.00 1.57 24.09
C GLN A 79 -2.55 2.92 24.58
N ARG A 80 -2.24 4.00 23.84
CA ARG A 80 -2.77 5.35 24.11
C ARG A 80 -4.23 5.55 23.67
N GLY A 81 -4.87 4.54 23.06
CA GLY A 81 -6.26 4.63 22.59
C GLY A 81 -6.48 5.57 21.40
N ALA A 82 -5.44 5.86 20.60
CA ALA A 82 -5.55 6.77 19.45
C ALA A 82 -6.40 6.19 18.31
N TYR A 83 -6.43 4.86 18.15
CA TYR A 83 -7.23 4.19 17.14
C TYR A 83 -8.69 4.05 17.59
N ARG A 84 -9.56 4.91 17.07
CA ARG A 84 -11.02 4.86 17.32
C ARG A 84 -11.82 4.19 16.19
N GLY A 85 -11.13 3.46 15.31
CA GLY A 85 -11.72 2.84 14.13
C GLY A 85 -12.22 3.87 13.10
N ARG A 86 -13.04 3.40 12.17
CA ARG A 86 -13.69 4.27 11.18
C ARG A 86 -14.71 5.15 11.89
N LYS A 87 -14.67 6.46 11.65
CA LYS A 87 -15.72 7.37 12.14
C LYS A 87 -17.09 6.89 11.63
N ARG A 88 -18.10 6.91 12.50
CA ARG A 88 -19.49 6.58 12.13
C ARG A 88 -19.93 7.46 10.96
N SER A 89 -20.64 6.88 10.00
CA SER A 89 -21.12 7.60 8.81
C SER A 89 -22.29 8.54 9.12
N LEU A 90 -23.04 8.27 10.19
CA LEU A 90 -24.14 9.11 10.68
C LEU A 90 -23.81 9.69 12.05
N SER A 91 -24.25 10.93 12.29
CA SER A 91 -24.34 11.53 13.63
C SER A 91 -25.49 10.89 14.42
N ASP A 92 -25.49 11.07 15.74
CA ASP A 92 -26.53 10.49 16.62
C ASP A 92 -27.93 11.03 16.28
N GLU A 93 -28.03 12.30 15.86
CA GLU A 93 -29.28 12.91 15.37
C GLU A 93 -29.84 12.21 14.13
N LYS A 94 -28.99 11.97 13.12
CA LYS A 94 -29.39 11.27 11.89
C LYS A 94 -29.70 9.79 12.14
N LEU A 95 -29.09 9.21 13.17
CA LEU A 95 -29.36 7.85 13.59
C LEU A 95 -30.74 7.76 14.27
N ALA A 96 -31.11 8.73 15.10
CA ALA A 96 -32.46 8.86 15.64
C ALA A 96 -33.51 9.08 14.53
N GLU A 97 -33.23 9.96 13.57
CA GLU A 97 -34.08 10.16 12.39
C GLU A 97 -34.28 8.86 11.60
N LEU A 98 -33.20 8.11 11.36
CA LEU A 98 -33.26 6.81 10.70
C LEU A 98 -34.21 5.84 11.43
N HIS A 99 -34.13 5.76 12.76
CA HIS A 99 -35.03 4.89 13.53
C HIS A 99 -36.48 5.35 13.48
N CYS A 100 -36.75 6.65 13.61
CA CYS A 100 -38.11 7.20 13.52
C CYS A 100 -38.73 6.91 12.14
N ARG A 101 -37.99 7.13 11.05
CA ARG A 101 -38.47 6.89 9.68
C ARG A 101 -38.68 5.41 9.38
N VAL A 102 -37.83 4.53 9.94
CA VAL A 102 -38.04 3.08 9.84
C VAL A 102 -39.28 2.64 10.63
N ALA A 103 -39.51 3.20 11.83
CA ALA A 103 -40.71 2.92 12.62
C ALA A 103 -41.99 3.43 11.96
N ALA A 104 -41.92 4.55 11.22
CA ALA A 104 -43.01 5.09 10.40
C ALA A 104 -43.32 4.24 9.15
N GLY A 105 -42.56 3.16 8.89
CA GLY A 105 -42.81 2.25 7.78
C GLY A 105 -42.31 2.75 6.42
N GLU A 106 -41.48 3.81 6.39
CA GLU A 106 -40.90 4.31 5.15
C GLU A 106 -39.98 3.28 4.48
N ARG A 107 -39.89 3.34 3.15
CA ARG A 107 -39.07 2.40 2.38
C ARG A 107 -37.59 2.63 2.71
N LYS A 108 -36.91 1.60 3.22
CA LYS A 108 -35.48 1.62 3.58
C LYS A 108 -34.55 2.13 2.46
N ALA A 109 -34.91 1.91 1.20
CA ALA A 109 -34.14 2.40 0.04
C ALA A 109 -34.27 3.91 -0.21
N VAL A 110 -35.33 4.55 0.28
CA VAL A 110 -35.51 6.01 0.24
C VAL A 110 -34.72 6.63 1.39
N ILE A 111 -34.90 6.11 2.61
CA ILE A 111 -34.16 6.54 3.81
C ILE A 111 -32.64 6.49 3.58
N ALA A 112 -32.12 5.41 2.99
CA ALA A 112 -30.69 5.28 2.70
C ALA A 112 -30.17 6.37 1.74
N ARG A 113 -30.96 6.72 0.72
CA ARG A 113 -30.61 7.77 -0.25
C ARG A 113 -30.65 9.16 0.40
N ASP A 114 -31.69 9.44 1.17
CA ASP A 114 -31.87 10.73 1.84
C ASP A 114 -30.78 11.00 2.87
N LEU A 115 -30.37 9.96 3.60
CA LEU A 115 -29.28 10.04 4.59
C LEU A 115 -27.88 9.88 3.99
N GLY A 116 -27.76 9.66 2.67
CA GLY A 116 -26.49 9.56 1.96
C GLY A 116 -25.65 8.32 2.33
N ILE A 117 -26.29 7.23 2.75
CA ILE A 117 -25.62 5.99 3.16
C ILE A 117 -25.97 4.81 2.24
N SER A 118 -25.10 3.80 2.20
CA SER A 118 -25.42 2.57 1.47
C SER A 118 -26.52 1.79 2.17
N ARG A 119 -27.26 0.96 1.41
CA ARG A 119 -28.26 0.05 2.00
C ARG A 119 -27.63 -0.88 3.04
N GLU A 120 -26.40 -1.32 2.81
CA GLU A 120 -25.65 -2.17 3.73
C GLU A 120 -25.36 -1.45 5.07
N THR A 121 -24.92 -0.19 5.01
CA THR A 121 -24.72 0.63 6.21
C THR A 121 -26.03 0.84 6.98
N LEU A 122 -27.16 1.03 6.27
CA LEU A 122 -28.48 1.12 6.92
C LEU A 122 -28.85 -0.17 7.66
N TYR A 123 -28.65 -1.34 7.05
CA TYR A 123 -28.92 -2.62 7.72
C TYR A 123 -27.98 -2.89 8.89
N GLN A 124 -26.71 -2.47 8.81
CA GLN A 124 -25.78 -2.54 9.93
C GLN A 124 -26.27 -1.71 11.12
N TYR A 125 -26.72 -0.46 10.91
CA TYR A 125 -27.28 0.36 11.98
C TYR A 125 -28.55 -0.24 12.60
N LEU A 126 -29.41 -0.87 11.78
CA LEU A 126 -30.61 -1.54 12.29
C LEU A 126 -30.33 -2.85 13.05
N ARG A 127 -29.21 -3.54 12.76
CA ARG A 127 -28.82 -4.77 13.47
C ARG A 127 -28.21 -4.53 14.85
N VAL A 128 -27.58 -3.37 15.06
CA VAL A 128 -26.87 -3.04 16.32
C VAL A 128 -27.82 -2.73 17.48
N VAL A 129 -29.12 -2.56 17.21
CA VAL A 129 -30.16 -2.22 18.21
C VAL A 129 -31.03 -3.43 18.59
N ALA A 130 -30.57 -4.67 18.29
CA ALA A 130 -31.21 -5.91 18.73
C ALA A 130 -30.54 -6.46 20.01
#